data_AF-A0A7X7G598-F1
#
_entry.id   AF-A0A7X7G598-F1
#
_cell.length_a   1.000
_cell.length_b   1.000
_cell.length_c   1.000
_cell.angle_alpha   90.00
_cell.angle_beta   90.00
_cell.angle_gamma   90.00
#
_symmetry.space_group_name_H-M   'P 1'
#
loop_
_entity.id
_entity.type
_entity.pdbx_description
1 polymer ?
#
loop_
_entity_poly.entity_id
_entity_poly.type
_entity_poly.pdbx_seq_one_letter_code
_entity_poly.pdbx_strand_id
1 'polypeptide(L)'
;ESVPRQAEWVKDYPLDRYPGAVHAGGARAIIETIMASLEPVTLICIGPLSNIAEALRLEPRIAGRTRFVGMQGSVNWGITSNLFLSLVPGARAEWNVVCDVAAARDVFAAPWLEAAITPLDTCARVVLDGARYRRLLSSNDPLLKAVLENYRLWAQTHGGRCNAGAQSSVLFDCVAIHLARTTAWLKMRRMGMRVDAEGFTREDDAARPFNVALEWDDYEAYADDLVSRLGG
;
A
#
# COMPACT_ATOMS: atom_id res chain seq x y z
N GLU A 1 -20.86 3.28 16.05
CA GLU A 1 -19.66 2.93 15.26
C GLU A 1 -20.05 1.90 14.22
N SER A 2 -19.57 2.02 12.98
CA SER A 2 -19.79 1.00 11.96
C SER A 2 -19.00 -0.25 12.32
N VAL A 3 -19.63 -1.42 12.26
CA VAL A 3 -18.92 -2.71 12.38
C VAL A 3 -17.82 -2.78 11.30
N PRO A 4 -16.55 -3.04 11.65
CA PRO A 4 -15.49 -3.19 10.66
C PRO A 4 -15.85 -4.26 9.63
N ARG A 5 -15.54 -4.03 8.35
CA ARG A 5 -16.02 -4.88 7.23
C ARG A 5 -15.58 -6.34 7.31
N GLN A 6 -14.54 -6.62 8.10
CA GLN A 6 -13.98 -7.97 8.29
C GLN A 6 -14.13 -8.47 9.74
N ALA A 7 -14.90 -7.77 10.58
CA ALA A 7 -15.09 -8.15 11.98
C ALA A 7 -15.62 -9.58 12.11
N GLU A 8 -16.50 -10.01 11.21
CA GLU A 8 -17.05 -11.37 11.18
C GLU A 8 -15.98 -12.45 11.03
N TRP A 9 -14.89 -12.18 10.28
CA TRP A 9 -13.82 -13.14 10.05
C TRP A 9 -12.96 -13.39 11.30
N VAL A 10 -12.84 -12.39 12.17
CA VAL A 10 -12.00 -12.45 13.40
C VAL A 10 -12.83 -12.57 14.68
N LYS A 11 -14.16 -12.64 14.60
CA LYS A 11 -15.05 -12.52 15.77
C LYS A 11 -14.75 -13.53 16.89
N ASP A 12 -14.28 -14.71 16.52
CA ASP A 12 -13.98 -15.82 17.43
C ASP A 12 -12.47 -15.95 17.74
N TYR A 13 -11.65 -15.00 17.29
CA TYR A 13 -10.20 -14.97 17.53
C TYR A 13 -9.86 -13.99 18.66
N PRO A 14 -9.64 -14.48 19.90
CA PRO A 14 -9.24 -13.61 20.99
C PRO A 14 -7.78 -13.20 20.83
N LEU A 15 -7.49 -11.91 21.04
CA LEU A 15 -6.16 -11.34 20.82
C LEU A 15 -5.08 -11.95 21.73
N ASP A 16 -5.47 -12.49 22.89
CA ASP A 16 -4.56 -13.17 23.83
C ASP A 16 -3.98 -14.49 23.28
N ARG A 17 -4.57 -15.05 22.21
CA ARG A 17 -4.04 -16.21 21.48
C ARG A 17 -3.06 -15.84 20.38
N TYR A 18 -2.82 -14.55 20.14
CA TYR A 18 -1.79 -14.13 19.18
C TYR A 18 -0.40 -14.51 19.73
N PRO A 19 0.37 -15.37 19.04
CA PRO A 19 1.65 -15.85 19.57
C PRO A 19 2.76 -14.78 19.55
N GLY A 20 2.52 -13.66 18.88
CA GLY A 20 3.47 -12.55 18.78
C GLY A 20 3.25 -11.47 19.84
N ALA A 21 4.17 -10.50 19.85
CA ALA A 21 4.03 -9.32 20.71
C ALA A 21 2.99 -8.34 20.14
N VAL A 22 2.10 -7.85 21.02
CA VAL A 22 1.20 -6.73 20.71
C VAL A 22 1.80 -5.46 21.27
N HIS A 23 2.17 -4.53 20.41
CA HIS A 23 2.73 -3.24 20.80
C HIS A 23 1.62 -2.18 20.93
N ALA A 24 1.42 -1.64 22.12
CA ALA A 24 0.40 -0.60 22.36
C ALA A 24 0.71 0.74 21.67
N GLY A 25 1.99 1.03 21.36
CA GLY A 25 2.42 2.29 20.74
C GLY A 25 3.14 2.05 19.42
N GLY A 26 2.41 2.07 18.30
CA GLY A 26 2.96 1.80 16.96
C GLY A 26 4.13 2.71 16.58
N ALA A 27 4.03 4.02 16.84
CA ALA A 27 5.11 4.96 16.55
C ALA A 27 6.42 4.63 17.33
N ARG A 28 6.31 4.26 18.61
CA ARG A 28 7.48 3.87 19.41
C ARG A 28 8.09 2.57 18.91
N ALA A 29 7.27 1.57 18.57
CA ALA A 29 7.76 0.31 18.02
C ALA A 29 8.52 0.51 16.69
N ILE A 30 8.04 1.43 15.84
CA ILE A 30 8.74 1.83 14.60
C ILE A 30 10.11 2.43 14.93
N ILE A 31 10.17 3.39 15.87
CA ILE A 31 11.41 4.05 16.27
C ILE A 31 12.41 3.03 16.81
N GLU A 32 12.00 2.20 17.77
CA GLU A 32 12.85 1.20 18.40
C GLU A 32 13.42 0.22 17.37
N THR A 33 12.58 -0.26 16.45
CA THR A 33 12.99 -1.17 15.37
C THR A 33 14.05 -0.53 14.46
N ILE A 34 13.81 0.69 13.98
CA ILE A 34 14.73 1.38 13.06
C ILE A 34 16.05 1.74 13.76
N MET A 35 15.98 2.22 15.00
CA MET A 35 17.16 2.69 15.72
C MET A 35 18.06 1.54 16.20
N ALA A 36 17.49 0.37 16.48
CA ALA A 36 18.22 -0.84 16.84
C ALA A 36 18.86 -1.55 15.64
N SER A 37 18.38 -1.32 14.42
CA SER A 37 18.91 -1.97 13.21
C SER A 37 20.31 -1.46 12.87
N LEU A 38 21.27 -2.37 12.65
CA LEU A 38 22.63 -2.01 12.19
C LEU A 38 22.66 -1.56 10.72
N GLU A 39 21.65 -1.98 9.94
CA GLU A 39 21.52 -1.68 8.52
C GLU A 39 20.28 -0.81 8.26
N PRO A 40 20.22 -0.07 7.14
CA PRO A 40 19.02 0.68 6.77
C PRO A 40 17.77 -0.21 6.68
N VAL A 41 16.67 0.24 7.28
CA VAL A 41 15.38 -0.48 7.25
C VAL A 41 14.57 -0.04 6.04
N THR A 42 13.89 -0.97 5.37
CA THR A 42 12.84 -0.62 4.40
C THR A 42 11.49 -0.51 5.12
N LEU A 43 10.94 0.69 5.21
CA LEU A 43 9.65 0.96 5.82
C LEU A 43 8.57 1.00 4.74
N ILE A 44 7.68 0.00 4.73
CA ILE A 44 6.60 -0.12 3.75
C ILE A 44 5.32 0.50 4.32
N CYS A 45 4.83 1.56 3.68
CA CYS A 45 3.69 2.37 4.12
C CYS A 45 2.50 2.21 3.16
N ILE A 46 1.54 1.37 3.54
CA ILE A 46 0.35 1.02 2.73
C ILE A 46 -0.96 1.53 3.36
N GLY A 47 -0.87 2.58 4.18
CA GLY A 47 -2.01 3.20 4.85
C GLY A 47 -1.77 4.69 5.09
N PRO A 48 -2.67 5.38 5.80
CA PRO A 48 -2.45 6.74 6.26
C PRO A 48 -1.18 6.88 7.08
N LEU A 49 -0.50 8.01 6.92
CA LEU A 49 0.87 8.20 7.40
C LEU A 49 0.98 8.74 8.84
N SER A 50 -0.12 8.79 9.59
CA SER A 50 -0.19 9.38 10.95
C SER A 50 0.84 8.78 11.91
N ASN A 51 0.97 7.45 11.94
CA ASN A 51 1.94 6.79 12.81
C ASN A 51 3.39 7.09 12.40
N ILE A 52 3.63 7.33 11.11
CA ILE A 52 4.97 7.62 10.57
C ILE A 52 5.35 9.07 10.89
N ALA A 53 4.41 10.01 10.72
CA ALA A 53 4.60 11.40 11.11
C ALA A 53 4.86 11.53 12.61
N GLU A 54 4.10 10.81 13.46
CA GLU A 54 4.35 10.80 14.89
C GLU A 54 5.72 10.19 15.24
N ALA A 55 6.12 9.11 14.55
CA ALA A 55 7.46 8.52 14.73
C ALA A 55 8.57 9.50 14.36
N LEU A 56 8.43 10.22 13.23
CA LEU A 56 9.37 11.26 12.80
C LEU A 56 9.44 12.43 13.77
N ARG A 57 8.30 12.85 14.32
CA ARG A 57 8.23 13.94 15.30
C ARG A 57 8.97 13.58 16.58
N LEU A 58 8.80 12.34 17.06
CA LEU A 58 9.44 11.85 18.27
C LEU A 58 10.94 11.55 18.08
N GLU A 59 11.33 11.04 16.91
CA GLU A 59 12.72 10.70 16.59
C GLU A 59 13.04 10.98 15.11
N PRO A 60 13.45 12.22 14.76
CA PRO A 60 13.72 12.59 13.37
C PRO A 60 14.85 11.78 12.70
N ARG A 61 15.76 11.19 13.48
CA ARG A 61 16.89 10.41 12.95
C ARG A 61 16.46 9.14 12.22
N ILE A 62 15.23 8.65 12.43
CA ILE A 62 14.73 7.47 11.70
C ILE A 62 14.71 7.69 10.19
N ALA A 63 14.50 8.93 9.72
CA ALA A 63 14.40 9.23 8.30
C ALA A 63 15.69 8.85 7.55
N GLY A 64 16.84 9.31 8.05
CA GLY A 64 18.15 9.04 7.45
C GLY A 64 18.62 7.58 7.55
N ARG A 65 17.88 6.73 8.27
CA ARG A 65 18.15 5.28 8.42
C ARG A 65 17.14 4.41 7.68
N THR A 66 16.25 5.02 6.92
CA THR A 66 15.09 4.33 6.35
C THR A 66 14.97 4.56 4.85
N ARG A 67 14.83 3.45 4.11
CA ARG A 67 14.28 3.44 2.76
C ARG A 67 12.76 3.43 2.86
N PHE A 68 12.13 4.56 2.55
CA PHE A 68 10.68 4.69 2.52
C PHE A 68 10.11 4.10 1.23
N VAL A 69 9.13 3.20 1.35
CA VAL A 69 8.37 2.67 0.22
C VAL A 69 6.89 2.80 0.52
N GLY A 70 6.11 3.46 -0.35
CA GLY A 70 4.70 3.72 -0.08
C GLY A 70 3.74 3.41 -1.23
N MET A 71 2.55 2.89 -0.91
CA MET A 71 1.36 3.07 -1.76
C MET A 71 0.76 4.40 -1.36
N GLN A 72 1.08 5.47 -2.11
CA GLN A 72 0.68 6.83 -1.78
C GLN A 72 0.47 7.64 -3.06
N GLY A 73 -0.62 8.41 -3.09
CA GLY A 73 -0.78 9.47 -4.06
C GLY A 73 -1.32 9.06 -5.44
N SER A 74 -1.44 10.07 -6.29
CA SER A 74 -2.02 10.00 -7.63
C SER A 74 -1.46 11.18 -8.44
N VAL A 75 -0.85 10.90 -9.60
CA VAL A 75 -0.16 11.92 -10.41
C VAL A 75 -0.92 12.18 -11.71
N ASN A 76 -0.99 11.20 -12.61
CA ASN A 76 -1.67 11.34 -13.89
C ASN A 76 -3.01 10.60 -13.93
N TRP A 77 -3.24 9.67 -13.02
CA TRP A 77 -4.42 8.82 -12.99
C TRP A 77 -5.08 8.78 -11.62
N GLY A 78 -6.41 8.84 -11.61
CA GLY A 78 -7.26 8.61 -10.47
C GLY A 78 -8.17 7.38 -10.65
N ILE A 79 -9.05 7.14 -9.68
CA ILE A 79 -10.07 6.08 -9.73
C ILE A 79 -11.46 6.64 -9.43
N THR A 80 -12.49 5.92 -9.87
CA THR A 80 -13.89 6.17 -9.46
C THR A 80 -14.45 5.10 -8.52
N SER A 81 -13.73 3.99 -8.36
CA SER A 81 -14.06 2.86 -7.50
C SER A 81 -12.79 2.11 -7.10
N ASN A 82 -12.72 1.65 -5.86
CA ASN A 82 -11.66 0.74 -5.39
C ASN A 82 -12.04 -0.74 -5.55
N LEU A 83 -13.25 -1.05 -6.05
CA LEU A 83 -13.78 -2.41 -6.12
C LEU A 83 -13.39 -3.16 -7.41
N PHE A 84 -13.03 -2.42 -8.45
CA PHE A 84 -12.70 -2.93 -9.79
C PHE A 84 -11.90 -1.86 -10.55
N LEU A 85 -11.30 -2.25 -11.67
CA LEU A 85 -10.54 -1.34 -12.53
C LEU A 85 -11.44 -0.18 -12.99
N SER A 86 -11.07 1.05 -12.61
CA SER A 86 -11.93 2.22 -12.79
C SER A 86 -11.15 3.53 -13.03
N LEU A 87 -9.99 3.40 -13.69
CA LEU A 87 -9.07 4.49 -13.92
C LEU A 87 -9.72 5.64 -14.69
N VAL A 88 -9.43 6.87 -14.24
CA VAL A 88 -9.79 8.11 -14.93
C VAL A 88 -8.58 9.01 -15.04
N PRO A 89 -8.41 9.76 -16.15
CA PRO A 89 -7.33 10.72 -16.28
C PRO A 89 -7.40 11.83 -15.22
N GLY A 90 -6.23 12.31 -14.81
CA GLY A 90 -6.05 13.40 -13.86
C GLY A 90 -5.83 12.91 -12.42
N ALA A 91 -4.99 13.66 -11.69
CA ALA A 91 -4.72 13.44 -10.28
C ALA A 91 -6.00 13.43 -9.43
N ARG A 92 -6.00 12.66 -8.35
CA ARG A 92 -7.01 12.68 -7.29
C ARG A 92 -6.34 12.84 -5.93
N ALA A 93 -7.09 13.34 -4.96
CA ALA A 93 -6.71 13.19 -3.55
C ALA A 93 -6.84 11.70 -3.20
N GLU A 94 -5.70 10.99 -3.18
CA GLU A 94 -5.64 9.56 -2.90
C GLU A 94 -5.93 9.30 -1.41
N TRP A 95 -6.56 8.16 -1.10
CA TRP A 95 -7.14 7.88 0.21
C TRP A 95 -6.11 7.93 1.36
N ASN A 96 -4.95 7.29 1.21
CA ASN A 96 -3.93 7.27 2.26
C ASN A 96 -3.38 8.68 2.55
N VAL A 97 -3.25 9.52 1.52
CA VAL A 97 -2.83 10.92 1.66
C VAL A 97 -3.92 11.80 2.27
N VAL A 98 -5.16 11.73 1.78
CA VAL A 98 -6.25 12.62 2.24
C VAL A 98 -6.76 12.28 3.63
N CYS A 99 -6.59 11.04 4.09
CA CYS A 99 -6.94 10.64 5.46
C CYS A 99 -6.22 11.46 6.52
N ASP A 100 -4.97 11.84 6.27
CA ASP A 100 -4.17 12.70 7.15
C ASP A 100 -3.19 13.54 6.34
N VAL A 101 -3.69 14.63 5.77
CA VAL A 101 -2.92 15.53 4.89
C VAL A 101 -1.71 16.12 5.63
N ALA A 102 -1.86 16.46 6.92
CA ALA A 102 -0.76 17.02 7.70
C ALA A 102 0.37 16.00 7.87
N ALA A 103 0.06 14.77 8.27
CA ALA A 103 1.04 13.70 8.38
C ALA A 103 1.70 13.38 7.03
N ALA A 104 0.92 13.34 5.95
CA ALA A 104 1.45 13.09 4.61
C ALA A 104 2.43 14.19 4.16
N ARG A 105 2.14 15.46 4.46
CA ARG A 105 3.05 16.59 4.18
C ARG A 105 4.37 16.45 4.94
N ASP A 106 4.31 16.15 6.23
CA ASP A 106 5.51 15.98 7.06
C ASP A 106 6.36 14.80 6.57
N VAL A 107 5.71 13.68 6.23
CA VAL A 107 6.39 12.48 5.74
C VAL A 107 6.99 12.69 4.35
N PHE A 108 6.33 13.39 3.43
CA PHE A 108 6.90 13.69 2.12
C PHE A 108 8.10 14.66 2.20
N ALA A 109 8.11 15.55 3.20
CA ALA A 109 9.21 16.47 3.45
C ALA A 109 10.40 15.84 4.19
N ALA A 110 10.21 14.69 4.84
CA ALA A 110 11.22 14.08 5.70
C ALA A 110 12.50 13.67 4.93
N PRO A 111 13.68 13.77 5.56
CA PRO A 111 14.95 13.52 4.90
C PRO A 111 15.28 12.01 4.86
N TRP A 112 14.43 11.22 4.18
CA TRP A 112 14.61 9.77 4.03
C TRP A 112 16.00 9.41 3.51
N LEU A 113 16.48 8.19 3.75
CA LEU A 113 17.69 7.70 3.07
C LEU A 113 17.40 7.55 1.56
N GLU A 114 16.28 6.91 1.26
CA GLU A 114 15.71 6.75 -0.07
C GLU A 114 14.18 6.80 0.05
N ALA A 115 13.49 7.28 -0.99
CA ALA A 115 12.04 7.29 -1.01
C ALA A 115 11.51 6.82 -2.38
N ALA A 116 10.63 5.83 -2.37
CA ALA A 116 9.95 5.32 -3.55
C ALA A 116 8.44 5.19 -3.29
N ILE A 117 7.62 5.48 -4.29
CA ILE A 117 6.16 5.33 -4.18
C ILE A 117 5.55 4.71 -5.43
N THR A 118 4.45 4.01 -5.21
CA THR A 118 3.48 3.61 -6.25
C THR A 118 2.19 4.41 -6.06
N PRO A 119 1.97 5.46 -6.87
CA PRO A 119 0.69 6.14 -6.92
C PRO A 119 -0.34 5.33 -7.72
N LEU A 120 -1.59 5.81 -7.71
CA LEU A 120 -2.70 5.22 -8.47
C LEU A 120 -2.37 4.96 -9.96
N ASP A 121 -1.43 5.72 -10.55
CA ASP A 121 -0.89 5.51 -11.90
C ASP A 121 -0.50 4.06 -12.19
N THR A 122 0.06 3.36 -11.21
CA THR A 122 0.49 1.95 -11.33
C THR A 122 -0.33 1.01 -10.46
N CYS A 123 -0.54 1.32 -9.18
CA CYS A 123 -1.18 0.40 -8.24
C CYS A 123 -2.68 0.21 -8.49
N ALA A 124 -3.38 1.20 -9.07
CA ALA A 124 -4.81 1.09 -9.30
C ALA A 124 -5.20 0.23 -10.51
N ARG A 125 -4.20 -0.29 -11.25
CA ARG A 125 -4.40 -1.21 -12.39
C ARG A 125 -4.51 -2.67 -11.96
N VAL A 126 -4.04 -3.00 -10.76
CA VAL A 126 -3.83 -4.39 -10.37
C VAL A 126 -5.16 -5.05 -10.00
N VAL A 127 -5.73 -5.78 -10.96
CA VAL A 127 -6.89 -6.65 -10.77
C VAL A 127 -6.53 -8.02 -11.32
N LEU A 128 -6.75 -9.06 -10.52
CA LEU A 128 -6.56 -10.44 -10.94
C LEU A 128 -7.92 -11.05 -11.30
N ASP A 129 -8.03 -11.55 -12.53
CA ASP A 129 -9.22 -12.21 -13.05
C ASP A 129 -8.84 -13.47 -13.87
N GLY A 130 -9.82 -14.05 -14.55
CA GLY A 130 -9.56 -15.05 -15.59
C GLY A 130 -8.78 -16.27 -15.11
N ALA A 131 -7.72 -16.64 -15.85
CA ALA A 131 -6.90 -17.80 -15.51
C ALA A 131 -6.05 -17.58 -14.25
N ARG A 132 -5.54 -16.35 -14.05
CA ARG A 132 -4.74 -15.95 -12.90
C ARG A 132 -5.52 -16.12 -11.60
N TYR A 133 -6.72 -15.56 -11.54
CA TYR A 133 -7.55 -15.65 -10.35
C TYR A 133 -8.05 -17.07 -10.08
N ARG A 134 -8.42 -17.82 -11.13
CA ARG A 134 -8.80 -19.24 -11.00
C ARG A 134 -7.69 -20.09 -10.38
N ARG A 135 -6.42 -19.83 -10.74
CA ARG A 135 -5.27 -20.50 -10.11
C ARG A 135 -5.24 -20.25 -8.60
N LEU A 136 -5.43 -19.00 -8.17
CA LEU A 136 -5.48 -18.65 -6.74
C LEU A 136 -6.65 -19.34 -6.03
N LEU A 137 -7.84 -19.34 -6.64
CA LEU A 137 -9.03 -20.00 -6.08
C LEU A 137 -8.84 -21.51 -5.91
N SER A 138 -8.02 -22.15 -6.75
CA SER A 138 -7.71 -23.57 -6.67
C SER A 138 -6.56 -23.93 -5.71
N SER A 139 -5.91 -22.94 -5.10
CA SER A 139 -4.75 -23.19 -4.23
C SER A 139 -5.15 -23.93 -2.95
N ASN A 140 -4.26 -24.80 -2.49
CA ASN A 140 -4.37 -25.48 -1.20
C ASN A 140 -3.62 -24.80 -0.07
N ASP A 141 -2.88 -23.73 -0.34
CA ASP A 141 -2.15 -22.95 0.68
C ASP A 141 -3.15 -22.40 1.73
N PRO A 142 -2.98 -22.75 3.02
CA PRO A 142 -3.85 -22.26 4.08
C PRO A 142 -3.85 -20.73 4.21
N LEU A 143 -2.73 -20.04 3.94
CA LEU A 143 -2.67 -18.58 4.02
C LEU A 143 -3.49 -17.94 2.90
N LEU A 144 -3.35 -18.42 1.66
CA LEU A 144 -4.14 -17.90 0.55
C LEU A 144 -5.63 -18.21 0.73
N LYS A 145 -5.99 -19.39 1.26
CA LYS A 145 -7.37 -19.72 1.62
C LYS A 145 -7.96 -18.72 2.63
N ALA A 146 -7.22 -18.42 3.70
CA ALA A 146 -7.61 -17.43 4.69
C ALA A 146 -7.83 -16.03 4.08
N VAL A 147 -6.94 -15.59 3.19
CA VAL A 147 -7.08 -14.30 2.47
C VAL A 147 -8.33 -14.29 1.59
N LEU A 148 -8.58 -15.36 0.82
CA LEU A 148 -9.75 -15.46 -0.05
C LEU A 148 -11.08 -15.53 0.74
N GLU A 149 -11.10 -16.22 1.88
CA GLU A 149 -12.25 -16.25 2.79
C GLU A 149 -12.55 -14.86 3.35
N ASN A 150 -11.54 -14.15 3.86
CA ASN A 150 -11.68 -12.79 4.35
C ASN A 150 -12.18 -11.83 3.26
N TYR A 151 -11.63 -11.95 2.04
CA TYR A 151 -12.04 -11.14 0.89
C TYR A 151 -13.50 -11.39 0.49
N ARG A 152 -13.98 -12.64 0.50
CA ARG A 152 -15.39 -12.95 0.21
C ARG A 152 -16.35 -12.26 1.18
N LEU A 153 -16.02 -12.25 2.48
CA LEU A 153 -16.82 -11.55 3.49
C LEU A 153 -16.81 -10.03 3.25
N TRP A 154 -15.63 -9.46 3.02
CA TRP A 154 -15.51 -8.03 2.70
C TRP A 154 -16.30 -7.65 1.43
N ALA A 155 -16.29 -8.48 0.39
CA ALA A 155 -17.03 -8.25 -0.85
C ALA A 155 -18.55 -8.23 -0.62
N GLN A 156 -19.07 -9.08 0.27
CA GLN A 156 -20.48 -9.09 0.66
C GLN A 156 -20.92 -7.77 1.32
N THR A 157 -20.04 -7.15 2.13
CA THR A 157 -20.35 -5.84 2.74
C THR A 157 -20.52 -4.70 1.73
N HIS A 158 -20.10 -4.90 0.48
CA HIS A 158 -20.28 -3.94 -0.63
C HIS A 158 -21.51 -4.27 -1.48
N GLY A 159 -22.45 -5.07 -0.96
CA GLY A 159 -23.71 -5.42 -1.65
C GLY A 159 -23.49 -6.25 -2.92
N GLY A 160 -22.45 -7.08 -2.95
CA GLY A 160 -22.14 -7.93 -4.11
C GLY A 160 -21.62 -7.19 -5.34
N ARG A 161 -21.31 -5.88 -5.25
CA ARG A 161 -20.71 -5.10 -6.34
C ARG A 161 -19.35 -5.62 -6.79
N CYS A 162 -18.68 -6.39 -5.92
CA CYS A 162 -17.44 -7.07 -6.21
C CYS A 162 -17.71 -8.58 -6.26
N ASN A 163 -17.53 -9.20 -7.43
CA ASN A 163 -17.70 -10.64 -7.59
C ASN A 163 -16.41 -11.37 -7.20
N ALA A 164 -16.29 -11.69 -5.91
CA ALA A 164 -15.16 -12.43 -5.35
C ALA A 164 -15.02 -13.88 -5.88
N GLY A 165 -15.96 -14.38 -6.69
CA GLY A 165 -15.80 -15.65 -7.40
C GLY A 165 -15.15 -15.49 -8.78
N ALA A 166 -15.11 -14.28 -9.34
CA ALA A 166 -14.65 -14.02 -10.69
C ALA A 166 -13.34 -13.21 -10.75
N GLN A 167 -13.12 -12.32 -9.78
CA GLN A 167 -11.93 -11.46 -9.75
C GLN A 167 -11.61 -10.95 -8.34
N SER A 168 -10.40 -10.45 -8.16
CA SER A 168 -10.03 -9.64 -6.99
C SER A 168 -10.65 -8.24 -7.05
N SER A 169 -10.63 -7.53 -5.92
CA SER A 169 -10.70 -6.07 -5.94
C SER A 169 -9.41 -5.51 -6.56
N VAL A 170 -9.30 -4.18 -6.60
CA VAL A 170 -8.01 -3.57 -6.93
C VAL A 170 -7.02 -3.88 -5.79
N LEU A 171 -5.86 -4.44 -6.14
CA LEU A 171 -4.80 -4.88 -5.22
C LEU A 171 -3.69 -3.82 -5.15
N PHE A 172 -4.04 -2.64 -4.64
CA PHE A 172 -3.14 -1.49 -4.65
C PHE A 172 -1.79 -1.75 -3.97
N ASP A 173 -1.85 -2.26 -2.75
CA ASP A 173 -0.70 -2.34 -1.84
C ASP A 173 0.37 -3.34 -2.33
N CYS A 174 -0.01 -4.29 -3.18
CA CYS A 174 0.89 -5.29 -3.75
C CYS A 174 2.04 -4.67 -4.55
N VAL A 175 1.85 -3.49 -5.14
CA VAL A 175 2.92 -2.80 -5.88
C VAL A 175 3.94 -2.18 -4.93
N ALA A 176 3.55 -1.75 -3.72
CA ALA A 176 4.50 -1.25 -2.73
C ALA A 176 5.38 -2.38 -2.18
N ILE A 177 4.81 -3.58 -1.99
CA ILE A 177 5.58 -4.80 -1.67
C ILE A 177 6.57 -5.14 -2.78
N HIS A 178 6.16 -4.99 -4.05
CA HIS A 178 7.06 -5.18 -5.19
C HIS A 178 8.21 -4.18 -5.17
N LEU A 179 7.93 -2.88 -5.00
CA LEU A 179 8.93 -1.80 -4.93
C LEU A 179 9.93 -1.98 -3.79
N ALA A 180 9.52 -2.60 -2.68
CA ALA A 180 10.42 -2.92 -1.58
C ALA A 180 11.54 -3.89 -2.00
N ARG A 181 11.27 -4.73 -3.01
CA ARG A 181 12.20 -5.76 -3.50
C ARG A 181 12.87 -5.40 -4.82
N THR A 182 12.14 -4.81 -5.77
CA THR A 182 12.61 -4.55 -7.13
C THR A 182 11.75 -3.50 -7.84
N THR A 183 12.30 -2.86 -8.86
CA THR A 183 11.56 -1.96 -9.77
C THR A 183 11.31 -2.62 -11.13
N ALA A 184 11.51 -3.93 -11.25
CA ALA A 184 11.27 -4.67 -12.49
C ALA A 184 9.84 -4.40 -13.02
N TRP A 185 9.75 -4.22 -14.33
CA TRP A 185 8.51 -3.96 -15.08
C TRP A 185 7.80 -2.63 -14.80
N LEU A 186 8.44 -1.73 -14.05
CA LEU A 186 7.93 -0.39 -13.76
C LEU A 186 8.81 0.67 -14.40
N LYS A 187 8.18 1.68 -15.01
CA LYS A 187 8.86 2.92 -15.38
C LYS A 187 8.89 3.84 -14.17
N MET A 188 10.06 3.90 -13.55
CA MET A 188 10.34 4.77 -12.42
C MET A 188 10.79 6.14 -12.91
N ARG A 189 10.19 7.21 -12.38
CA ARG A 189 10.65 8.59 -12.59
C ARG A 189 11.14 9.17 -11.27
N ARG A 190 12.37 9.69 -11.26
CA ARG A 190 12.87 10.46 -10.12
C ARG A 190 12.39 11.90 -10.26
N MET A 191 11.56 12.35 -9.33
CA MET A 191 10.91 13.67 -9.39
C MET A 191 10.66 14.22 -8.00
N GLY A 192 10.69 15.54 -7.83
CA GLY A 192 10.34 16.17 -6.57
C GLY A 192 8.84 16.04 -6.28
N MET A 193 8.49 15.58 -5.08
CA MET A 193 7.12 15.29 -4.69
C MET A 193 6.74 16.05 -3.42
N ARG A 194 5.59 16.72 -3.45
CA ARG A 194 4.95 17.31 -2.27
C ARG A 194 3.49 16.91 -2.17
N VAL A 195 2.91 17.04 -0.98
CA VAL A 195 1.46 16.99 -0.77
C VAL A 195 0.96 18.44 -0.61
N ASP A 196 -0.07 18.84 -1.36
CA ASP A 196 -0.69 20.17 -1.22
C ASP A 196 -1.66 20.25 -0.03
N ALA A 197 -2.35 21.38 0.15
CA ALA A 197 -3.24 21.58 1.30
C ALA A 197 -4.55 20.78 1.14
N GLU A 198 -4.90 20.43 -0.08
CA GLU A 198 -6.10 19.69 -0.46
C GLU A 198 -5.89 18.16 -0.49
N GLY A 199 -4.67 17.69 -0.18
CA GLY A 199 -4.35 16.27 -0.11
C GLY A 199 -4.00 15.63 -1.46
N PHE A 200 -3.63 16.43 -2.46
CA PHE A 200 -3.08 15.90 -3.70
C PHE A 200 -1.56 15.82 -3.64
N THR A 201 -1.02 14.77 -4.25
CA THR A 201 0.40 14.69 -4.56
C THR A 201 0.73 15.49 -5.81
N ARG A 202 1.72 16.39 -5.72
CA ARG A 202 2.14 17.29 -6.78
C ARG A 202 3.63 17.14 -7.08
N GLU A 203 3.95 17.24 -8.36
CA GLU A 203 5.32 17.47 -8.82
C GLU A 203 5.79 18.87 -8.38
N ASP A 204 6.99 18.94 -7.83
CA ASP A 204 7.64 20.17 -7.39
C ASP A 204 9.16 20.04 -7.46
N ASP A 205 9.81 20.81 -8.31
CA ASP A 205 11.27 20.79 -8.44
C ASP A 205 12.00 21.26 -7.17
N ALA A 206 11.33 22.04 -6.30
CA ALA A 206 11.88 22.45 -5.01
C ALA A 206 11.67 21.41 -3.90
N ALA A 207 10.80 20.41 -4.11
CA ALA A 207 10.56 19.37 -3.12
C ALA A 207 11.59 18.24 -3.21
N ARG A 208 11.61 17.41 -2.16
CA ARG A 208 12.49 16.26 -2.09
C ARG A 208 12.18 15.27 -3.23
N PRO A 209 13.21 14.72 -3.90
CA PRO A 209 13.00 13.74 -4.95
C PRO A 209 12.55 12.37 -4.40
N PHE A 210 11.55 11.79 -5.05
CA PHE A 210 11.08 10.42 -4.88
C PHE A 210 11.30 9.63 -6.18
N ASN A 211 11.48 8.32 -6.07
CA ASN A 211 11.37 7.40 -7.19
C ASN A 211 9.89 6.99 -7.34
N VAL A 212 9.21 7.51 -8.35
CA VAL A 212 7.75 7.37 -8.53
C VAL A 212 7.45 6.40 -9.67
N ALA A 213 6.67 5.35 -9.39
CA ALA A 213 6.23 4.37 -10.38
C ALA A 213 5.00 4.88 -11.16
N LEU A 214 5.22 5.44 -12.35
CA LEU A 214 4.15 6.12 -13.12
C LEU A 214 3.56 5.26 -14.25
N GLU A 215 4.31 4.28 -14.76
CA GLU A 215 3.83 3.39 -15.81
C GLU A 215 4.37 1.97 -15.61
N TRP A 216 3.76 1.02 -16.32
CA TRP A 216 4.26 -0.34 -16.46
C TRP A 216 5.04 -0.46 -17.76
N ASP A 217 6.24 -1.04 -17.69
CA ASP A 217 6.93 -1.58 -18.88
C ASP A 217 6.28 -2.90 -19.30
N ASP A 218 5.93 -3.77 -18.33
CA ASP A 218 5.29 -5.07 -18.56
C ASP A 218 4.37 -5.45 -17.39
N TYR A 219 3.10 -5.05 -17.51
CA TYR A 219 2.09 -5.36 -16.48
C TYR A 219 1.80 -6.87 -16.39
N GLU A 220 1.86 -7.59 -17.50
CA GLU A 220 1.52 -9.02 -17.53
C GLU A 220 2.56 -9.84 -16.78
N ALA A 221 3.85 -9.54 -16.96
CA ALA A 221 4.93 -10.17 -16.19
C ALA A 221 4.82 -9.89 -14.69
N TYR A 222 4.44 -8.66 -14.30
CA TYR A 222 4.14 -8.36 -12.90
C TYR A 222 2.96 -9.17 -12.36
N ALA A 223 1.85 -9.24 -13.11
CA ALA A 223 0.67 -9.98 -12.70
C ALA A 223 0.96 -11.49 -12.55
N ASP A 224 1.80 -12.05 -13.41
CA ASP A 224 2.26 -13.44 -13.32
C ASP A 224 3.18 -13.68 -12.11
N ASP A 225 4.14 -12.79 -11.84
CA ASP A 225 4.99 -12.86 -10.63
C ASP A 225 4.13 -12.74 -9.35
N LEU A 226 3.15 -11.84 -9.34
CA LEU A 226 2.22 -11.68 -8.21
C LEU A 226 1.43 -12.96 -7.95
N VAL A 227 0.84 -13.56 -8.99
CA VAL A 227 0.11 -14.83 -8.87
C VAL A 227 1.02 -15.96 -8.40
N SER A 228 2.25 -16.02 -8.91
CA SER A 228 3.25 -17.01 -8.49
C SER A 228 3.57 -16.86 -7.00
N ARG A 229 3.76 -15.63 -6.51
CA ARG A 229 4.05 -15.35 -5.09
C ARG A 229 2.89 -15.65 -4.16
N LEU A 230 1.67 -15.35 -4.60
CA LEU A 230 0.46 -15.62 -3.82
C LEU A 230 0.11 -17.12 -3.80
N GLY A 231 0.41 -17.84 -4.88
CA GLY A 231 0.01 -19.23 -5.06
C GLY A 231 0.92 -20.27 -4.41
N GLY A 232 2.13 -19.87 -3.97
CA GLY A 232 3.19 -20.78 -3.55
C GLY A 232 4.06 -21.25 -4.71
#